data_AF-A0A3E4V1X4-F1
#
_entry.id   AF-A0A3E4V1X4-F1
#
_cell.length_a   1.000
_cell.length_b   1.000
_cell.length_c   1.000
_cell.angle_alpha   90.00
_cell.angle_beta   90.00
_cell.angle_gamma   90.00
#
_symmetry.space_group_name_H-M   'P 1'
#
loop_
_entity.id
_entity.type
_entity.pdbx_description
1 polymer ?
#
loop_
_entity_poly.entity_id
_entity_poly.type
_entity_poly.pdbx_seq_one_letter_code
_entity_poly.pdbx_strand_id
1 'polypeptide(L)'
;FRQNIARVNSHKRFPQARTDGFPSAGFAVLPHRNIQEELKTLNYENFIKSRHSIRHFGSEAVDVELLREAIQIAQYTPSACNRQGWVIRIVESKDAIDTILENQNGNRGFGHEIDKLVMITCDVRAFQKNRELFQPYIDGGMYAQSVLNALYYKGIGAIPLSASLAGSQEKK
;
A
#
# COMPACT_ATOMS: atom_id res chain seq x y z
N PHE A 1 -16.75 17.71 7.24
CA PHE A 1 -15.72 16.67 7.02
C PHE A 1 -14.87 16.34 8.27
N ARG A 2 -15.43 16.34 9.47
CA ARG A 2 -14.79 15.78 10.67
C ARG A 2 -15.86 14.97 11.40
N GLN A 3 -15.51 13.76 11.84
CA GLN A 3 -16.41 12.67 12.31
C GLN A 3 -17.00 11.93 11.10
N ASN A 4 -16.44 10.83 10.56
CA ASN A 4 -16.26 9.50 11.15
C ASN A 4 -15.13 8.69 10.46
N ILE A 5 -13.99 9.31 10.16
CA ILE A 5 -12.79 8.55 9.78
C ILE A 5 -12.19 7.99 11.06
N ALA A 6 -12.16 6.67 11.21
CA ALA A 6 -11.33 6.02 12.21
C ALA A 6 -9.88 6.42 11.93
N ARG A 7 -9.39 7.45 12.63
CA ARG A 7 -7.96 7.70 12.75
C ARG A 7 -7.42 6.51 13.52
N VAL A 8 -6.85 5.54 12.81
CA VAL A 8 -5.77 4.76 13.40
C VAL A 8 -4.73 5.80 13.82
N ASN A 9 -4.61 6.03 15.13
CA ASN A 9 -3.63 6.94 15.69
C ASN A 9 -2.25 6.49 15.20
N SER A 10 -1.73 7.16 14.17
CA SER A 10 -0.38 6.97 13.65
C SER A 10 0.72 7.36 14.65
N HIS A 11 0.34 7.73 15.88
CA HIS A 11 1.25 7.89 17.02
C HIS A 11 1.66 6.56 17.65
N LYS A 12 0.96 5.46 17.37
CA LYS A 12 1.61 4.14 17.44
C LYS A 12 2.28 3.93 16.09
N ARG A 13 3.56 4.33 15.99
CA ARG A 13 4.45 3.78 14.96
C ARG A 13 4.20 2.27 14.98
N PHE A 14 3.77 1.68 13.87
CA PHE A 14 3.83 0.23 13.73
C PHE A 14 5.25 -0.16 14.17
N PRO A 15 5.41 -1.17 15.05
CA PRO A 15 6.74 -1.58 15.47
C PRO A 15 7.54 -1.78 14.19
N GLN A 16 8.70 -1.11 14.08
CA GLN A 16 9.65 -1.41 13.02
C GLN A 16 9.75 -2.92 12.99
N ALA A 17 9.52 -3.52 11.82
CA ALA A 17 9.63 -4.96 11.67
C ALA A 17 10.95 -5.36 12.31
N ARG A 18 10.89 -6.11 13.41
CA ARG A 18 12.09 -6.64 14.03
C ARG A 18 12.63 -7.63 13.04
N THR A 19 13.65 -7.20 12.34
CA THR A 19 14.40 -8.01 11.42
C THR A 19 15.36 -8.83 12.26
N ASP A 20 14.87 -9.95 12.77
CA ASP A 20 15.75 -11.01 13.24
C ASP A 20 16.54 -11.47 11.98
N GLY A 21 17.69 -10.84 11.73
CA GLY A 21 18.63 -11.20 10.65
C GLY A 21 18.82 -10.23 9.48
N PHE A 22 18.16 -9.07 9.40
CA PHE A 22 18.40 -8.09 8.32
C PHE A 22 18.68 -6.67 8.86
N PRO A 23 19.74 -5.97 8.41
CA PRO A 23 20.08 -4.67 8.96
C PRO A 23 19.04 -3.61 8.58
N SER A 24 18.53 -2.90 9.60
CA SER A 24 17.51 -1.84 9.48
C SER A 24 18.01 -0.55 8.83
N ALA A 25 19.28 -0.49 8.43
CA ALA A 25 19.88 0.64 7.72
C ALA A 25 21.15 0.23 6.97
N GLY A 26 21.04 -0.03 5.66
CA GLY A 26 22.17 0.06 4.73
C GLY A 26 23.16 -1.12 4.74
N PHE A 27 23.33 -1.71 3.56
CA PHE A 27 24.24 -2.82 3.22
C PHE A 27 23.89 -4.18 3.85
N ALA A 28 23.09 -4.95 3.10
CA ALA A 28 23.24 -6.39 3.08
C ALA A 28 24.29 -6.74 2.02
N VAL A 29 25.44 -7.30 2.44
CA VAL A 29 26.33 -7.97 1.49
C VAL A 29 25.64 -9.28 1.16
N LEU A 30 25.17 -9.44 -0.08
CA LEU A 30 24.77 -10.76 -0.56
C LEU A 30 26.06 -11.60 -0.63
N PRO A 31 26.27 -12.56 0.29
CA PRO A 31 27.44 -13.42 0.16
C PRO A 31 27.34 -14.15 -1.18
N HIS A 32 28.47 -14.39 -1.84
CA HIS A 32 28.56 -15.13 -3.11
C HIS A 32 28.19 -16.62 -2.96
N ARG A 33 27.38 -16.96 -1.95
CA ARG A 33 26.73 -18.26 -1.80
C ARG A 33 25.69 -18.40 -2.90
N ASN A 34 25.48 -19.62 -3.39
CA ASN A 34 24.52 -19.94 -4.44
C ASN A 34 23.07 -19.83 -3.92
N ILE A 35 22.62 -18.62 -3.58
CA ILE A 35 21.26 -18.34 -3.07
C ILE A 35 20.18 -18.55 -4.14
N GLN A 36 20.58 -18.73 -5.40
CA GLN A 36 19.64 -18.87 -6.52
C GLN A 36 18.70 -20.06 -6.34
N GLU A 37 19.18 -21.20 -5.81
CA GLU A 37 18.33 -22.37 -5.57
C GLU A 37 17.29 -22.10 -4.47
N GLU A 38 17.69 -21.42 -3.40
CA GLU A 38 16.75 -21.00 -2.35
C GLU A 38 15.71 -20.00 -2.89
N LEU A 39 16.13 -19.01 -3.68
CA LEU A 39 15.23 -18.03 -4.28
C LEU A 39 14.24 -18.64 -5.28
N LYS A 40 14.62 -19.70 -6.00
CA LYS A 40 13.70 -20.44 -6.88
C LYS A 40 12.54 -21.06 -6.09
N THR A 41 12.76 -21.49 -4.85
CA THR A 41 11.70 -22.07 -4.01
C THR A 41 10.62 -21.05 -3.62
N LEU A 42 10.94 -19.76 -3.64
CA LEU A 42 9.98 -18.67 -3.36
C LEU A 42 8.96 -18.48 -4.48
N ASN A 43 9.16 -19.11 -5.64
CA ASN A 43 8.27 -19.09 -6.79
C ASN A 43 7.81 -17.67 -7.22
N TYR A 44 8.71 -16.69 -7.07
CA TYR A 44 8.40 -15.28 -7.23
C TYR A 44 7.90 -14.93 -8.63
N GLU A 45 8.48 -15.54 -9.66
CA GLU A 45 8.10 -15.32 -11.05
C GLU A 45 6.62 -15.64 -11.31
N ASN A 46 6.16 -16.80 -10.83
CA ASN A 46 4.76 -17.19 -10.99
C ASN A 46 3.84 -16.26 -10.21
N PHE A 47 4.22 -15.89 -8.99
CA PHE A 47 3.47 -14.96 -8.16
C PHE A 47 3.28 -13.59 -8.82
N ILE A 48 4.35 -12.97 -9.35
CA ILE A 48 4.23 -11.65 -9.99
C ILE A 48 3.44 -11.72 -11.30
N LYS A 49 3.55 -12.83 -12.04
CA LYS A 49 2.83 -13.04 -13.30
C LYS A 49 1.34 -13.30 -13.08
N SER A 50 0.95 -13.90 -11.97
CA SER A 50 -0.44 -14.23 -11.68
C SER A 50 -1.22 -13.09 -11.02
N ARG A 51 -0.54 -12.07 -10.46
CA ARG A 51 -1.20 -10.90 -9.89
C ARG A 51 -1.73 -9.97 -10.98
N HIS A 52 -3.03 -9.72 -10.98
CA HIS A 52 -3.70 -8.79 -11.89
C HIS A 52 -4.55 -7.76 -11.13
N SER A 53 -4.88 -6.65 -11.79
CA SER A 53 -5.85 -5.68 -11.25
C SER A 53 -7.26 -6.25 -11.40
N ILE A 54 -7.90 -6.55 -10.28
CA ILE A 54 -9.24 -7.13 -10.24
C ILE A 54 -10.29 -6.03 -10.38
N ARG A 55 -11.25 -6.22 -11.28
CA ARG A 55 -12.32 -5.23 -11.56
C ARG A 55 -13.72 -5.80 -11.38
N HIS A 56 -13.81 -6.97 -10.77
CA HIS A 56 -15.06 -7.58 -10.34
C HIS A 56 -14.80 -8.29 -9.00
N PHE A 57 -15.54 -7.91 -7.97
CA PHE A 57 -15.36 -8.37 -6.60
C PHE A 57 -16.56 -9.18 -6.13
N GLY A 58 -16.30 -10.18 -5.28
CA GLY A 58 -17.36 -10.93 -4.60
C GLY A 58 -18.00 -10.12 -3.48
N SER A 59 -19.07 -10.65 -2.90
CA SER A 59 -19.78 -10.06 -1.76
C SER A 59 -19.17 -10.39 -0.39
N GLU A 60 -18.10 -11.20 -0.36
CA GLU A 60 -17.42 -11.56 0.87
C GLU A 60 -16.67 -10.35 1.44
N ALA A 61 -16.93 -10.04 2.71
CA ALA A 61 -16.25 -8.95 3.40
C ALA A 61 -14.77 -9.29 3.62
N VAL A 62 -13.90 -8.31 3.37
CA VAL A 62 -12.47 -8.45 3.59
C VAL A 62 -12.16 -8.33 5.08
N ASP A 63 -11.51 -9.35 5.63
CA ASP A 63 -11.00 -9.35 7.01
C ASP A 63 -9.95 -8.26 7.20
N VAL A 64 -10.19 -7.39 8.18
CA VAL A 64 -9.32 -6.27 8.51
C VAL A 64 -7.97 -6.75 9.05
N GLU A 65 -7.91 -7.89 9.73
CA GLU A 65 -6.64 -8.42 10.22
C GLU A 65 -5.77 -8.93 9.06
N LEU A 66 -6.35 -9.57 8.04
CA LEU A 66 -5.60 -9.91 6.81
C LEU A 66 -5.09 -8.67 6.09
N LEU A 67 -5.87 -7.59 6.03
CA LEU A 67 -5.42 -6.29 5.52
C LEU A 67 -4.23 -5.76 6.32
N ARG A 68 -4.28 -5.81 7.65
CA ARG A 68 -3.18 -5.37 8.53
C ARG A 68 -1.92 -6.19 8.32
N GLU A 69 -2.04 -7.51 8.21
CA GLU A 69 -0.91 -8.40 7.93
C GLU A 69 -0.29 -8.10 6.56
N ALA A 70 -1.11 -7.88 5.53
CA ALA A 70 -0.61 -7.47 4.21
C ALA A 70 0.16 -6.15 4.28
N ILE A 71 -0.38 -5.16 5.01
CA ILE A 71 0.30 -3.86 5.20
C ILE A 71 1.62 -4.04 5.95
N GLN A 72 1.70 -4.92 6.94
CA GLN A 72 2.95 -5.24 7.64
C GLN A 72 3.99 -5.85 6.71
N ILE A 73 3.59 -6.77 5.81
CA ILE A 73 4.50 -7.31 4.78
C ILE A 73 4.98 -6.21 3.84
N ALA A 74 4.10 -5.28 3.46
CA ALA A 74 4.47 -4.15 2.61
C ALA A 74 5.45 -3.18 3.28
N GLN A 75 5.60 -3.18 4.62
CA GLN A 75 6.57 -2.29 5.30
C GLN A 75 8.04 -2.57 4.93
N TYR A 76 8.34 -3.71 4.30
CA TYR A 76 9.66 -4.03 3.77
C TYR A 76 10.01 -3.30 2.46
N THR A 77 9.10 -2.48 1.92
CA THR A 77 9.42 -1.62 0.77
C THR A 77 10.61 -0.71 1.09
N PRO A 78 11.59 -0.55 0.17
CA PRO A 78 12.65 0.43 0.35
C PRO A 78 12.13 1.87 0.23
N SER A 79 12.82 2.81 0.87
CA SER A 79 12.57 4.25 0.73
C SER A 79 13.87 5.03 0.82
N ALA A 80 13.88 6.27 0.33
CA ALA A 80 15.03 7.15 0.44
C ALA A 80 15.44 7.30 1.91
N CYS A 81 16.71 6.97 2.22
CA CYS A 81 17.24 6.93 3.59
C CYS A 81 16.42 6.10 4.59
N ASN A 82 15.65 5.10 4.12
CA ASN A 82 14.71 4.30 4.92
C ASN A 82 13.71 5.15 5.72
N ARG A 83 13.29 6.31 5.18
CA ARG A 83 12.40 7.24 5.88
C ARG A 83 10.96 6.73 6.02
N GLN A 84 10.52 5.86 5.10
CA GLN A 84 9.17 5.30 5.06
C GLN A 84 8.09 6.38 5.18
N GLY A 85 8.20 7.41 4.34
CA GLY A 85 7.37 8.62 4.40
C GLY A 85 5.89 8.42 4.02
N TRP A 86 5.45 7.18 3.77
CA TRP A 86 4.08 6.84 3.45
C TRP A 86 3.18 6.82 4.68
N VAL A 87 1.89 7.07 4.44
CA VAL A 87 0.81 7.01 5.42
C VAL A 87 -0.34 6.22 4.79
N ILE A 88 -0.72 5.14 5.46
CA ILE A 88 -1.88 4.30 5.11
C ILE A 88 -3.10 4.74 5.91
N ARG A 89 -4.27 4.74 5.25
CA ARG A 89 -5.58 4.79 5.90
C ARG A 89 -6.47 3.69 5.31
N ILE A 90 -7.04 2.87 6.18
CA ILE A 90 -8.06 1.88 5.81
C ILE A 90 -9.42 2.54 6.04
N VAL A 91 -10.28 2.53 5.03
CA VAL A 91 -11.66 3.04 5.09
C VAL A 91 -12.60 1.85 4.98
N GLU A 92 -13.46 1.72 5.98
CA GLU A 92 -14.38 0.58 6.15
C GLU A 92 -15.84 0.99 6.11
N SER A 93 -16.14 2.26 6.42
CA SER A 93 -17.51 2.77 6.39
C SER A 93 -18.00 2.84 4.95
N LYS A 94 -19.11 2.14 4.66
CA LYS A 94 -19.70 2.10 3.32
C LYS A 94 -20.04 3.50 2.80
N ASP A 95 -20.68 4.34 3.61
CA ASP A 95 -20.98 5.73 3.26
C ASP A 95 -19.70 6.53 2.91
N ALA A 96 -18.63 6.33 3.67
CA ALA A 96 -17.35 7.00 3.41
C ALA A 96 -16.70 6.48 2.12
N ILE A 97 -16.75 5.17 1.88
CA ILE A 97 -16.25 4.54 0.65
C ILE A 97 -17.00 5.09 -0.56
N ASP A 98 -18.33 5.11 -0.51
CA ASP A 98 -19.17 5.57 -1.61
C ASP A 98 -18.90 7.05 -1.89
N THR A 99 -18.82 7.88 -0.85
CA THR A 99 -18.44 9.31 -1.00
C THR A 99 -17.07 9.47 -1.67
N ILE A 100 -16.08 8.67 -1.27
CA ILE A 100 -14.73 8.72 -1.86
C ILE A 100 -14.78 8.28 -3.33
N LEU A 101 -15.47 7.18 -3.63
CA LEU A 101 -15.56 6.61 -4.98
C LEU A 101 -16.37 7.47 -5.94
N GLU A 102 -17.36 8.21 -5.46
CA GLU A 102 -18.06 9.23 -6.25
C GLU A 102 -17.13 10.38 -6.66
N ASN A 103 -16.21 10.78 -5.77
CA ASN A 103 -15.23 11.81 -6.07
C ASN A 103 -14.05 11.26 -6.89
N GLN A 104 -13.78 9.96 -6.82
CA GLN A 104 -12.68 9.28 -7.51
C GLN A 104 -13.12 8.83 -8.92
N ASN A 105 -12.26 8.97 -9.94
CA ASN A 105 -12.60 8.58 -11.32
C ASN A 105 -12.05 7.19 -11.69
N GLY A 106 -12.75 6.43 -12.53
CA GLY A 106 -12.23 5.17 -13.09
C GLY A 106 -12.67 3.90 -12.34
N ASN A 107 -13.64 4.03 -11.44
CA ASN A 107 -14.29 2.89 -10.76
C ASN A 107 -15.71 2.59 -11.27
N ARG A 108 -16.24 3.34 -12.27
CA ARG A 108 -17.66 3.27 -12.70
C ARG A 108 -18.24 1.86 -12.94
N GLY A 109 -17.45 0.90 -13.39
CA GLY A 109 -17.91 -0.46 -13.68
C GLY A 109 -18.02 -1.39 -12.45
N PHE A 110 -17.38 -1.06 -11.34
CA PHE A 110 -17.19 -1.99 -10.20
C PHE A 110 -17.13 -1.32 -8.83
N GLY A 111 -17.18 0.02 -8.75
CA GLY A 111 -17.00 0.75 -7.49
C GLY A 111 -18.01 0.36 -6.42
N HIS A 112 -19.24 0.01 -6.84
CA HIS A 112 -20.29 -0.48 -5.94
C HIS A 112 -19.96 -1.83 -5.28
N GLU A 113 -19.08 -2.63 -5.88
CA GLU A 113 -18.63 -3.93 -5.37
C GLU A 113 -17.46 -3.81 -4.37
N ILE A 114 -16.88 -2.62 -4.19
CA ILE A 114 -15.73 -2.42 -3.29
C ILE A 114 -16.17 -2.49 -1.82
N ASP A 115 -15.53 -3.40 -1.08
CA ASP A 115 -15.75 -3.59 0.37
C ASP A 115 -14.91 -2.63 1.24
N LYS A 116 -13.61 -2.44 0.93
CA LYS A 116 -12.68 -1.55 1.66
C LYS A 116 -11.86 -0.70 0.72
N LEU A 117 -11.46 0.49 1.18
CA LEU A 117 -10.44 1.30 0.50
C LEU A 117 -9.17 1.40 1.35
N VAL A 118 -8.02 1.19 0.71
CA VAL A 118 -6.69 1.45 1.28
C VAL A 118 -6.11 2.69 0.61
N MET A 119 -6.12 3.82 1.32
CA MET A 119 -5.58 5.08 0.81
C MET A 119 -4.12 5.22 1.21
N ILE A 120 -3.27 5.39 0.20
CA ILE A 120 -1.83 5.55 0.35
C ILE A 120 -1.47 7.00 0.01
N THR A 121 -0.82 7.67 0.95
CA THR A 121 -0.35 9.06 0.78
C THR A 121 1.09 9.14 1.26
N CYS A 122 1.86 10.14 0.84
CA CYS A 122 3.18 10.41 1.40
C CYS A 122 3.22 11.77 2.09
N ASP A 123 3.83 11.83 3.26
CA ASP A 123 4.07 13.09 3.96
C ASP A 123 5.27 13.80 3.32
N VAL A 124 5.00 14.85 2.56
CA VAL A 124 6.03 15.63 1.85
C VAL A 124 7.07 16.24 2.80
N ARG A 125 6.75 16.37 4.11
CA ARG A 125 7.69 16.87 5.12
C ARG A 125 8.80 15.86 5.45
N ALA A 126 8.62 14.59 5.08
CA ALA A 126 9.66 13.57 5.22
C ALA A 126 10.79 13.72 4.19
N PHE A 127 10.66 14.64 3.22
CA PHE A 127 11.57 14.77 2.08
C PHE A 127 12.17 16.18 1.97
N GLN A 128 13.35 16.26 1.38
CA GLN A 128 14.10 17.49 1.14
C GLN A 128 13.43 18.29 0.01
N LYS A 129 12.65 19.31 0.38
CA LYS A 129 11.83 20.14 -0.53
C LYS A 129 12.54 20.58 -1.82
N ASN A 130 13.83 20.92 -1.77
CA ASN A 130 14.57 21.47 -2.91
C ASN A 130 15.27 20.41 -3.79
N ARG A 131 15.27 19.13 -3.38
CA ARG A 131 16.00 18.05 -4.08
C ARG A 131 15.13 16.84 -4.39
N GLU A 132 14.15 16.56 -3.53
CA GLU A 132 13.36 15.33 -3.52
C GLU A 132 11.91 15.60 -3.92
N LEU A 133 11.67 16.54 -4.85
CA LEU A 133 10.32 16.95 -5.28
C LEU A 133 9.45 15.77 -5.73
N PHE A 134 10.03 14.81 -6.45
CA PHE A 134 9.33 13.62 -6.95
C PHE A 134 9.48 12.39 -6.04
N GLN A 135 10.33 12.45 -5.01
CA GLN A 135 10.60 11.31 -4.14
C GLN A 135 9.35 10.78 -3.42
N PRO A 136 8.40 11.62 -2.94
CA PRO A 136 7.15 11.12 -2.36
C PRO A 136 6.37 10.23 -3.32
N TYR A 137 6.35 10.55 -4.62
CA TYR A 137 5.65 9.76 -5.63
C TYR A 137 6.38 8.45 -5.95
N ILE A 138 7.71 8.50 -5.98
CA ILE A 138 8.54 7.31 -6.21
C ILE A 138 8.42 6.33 -5.03
N ASP A 139 8.64 6.79 -3.80
CA ASP A 139 8.52 5.97 -2.59
C ASP A 139 7.09 5.48 -2.39
N GLY A 140 6.10 6.35 -2.59
CA GLY A 140 4.69 5.99 -2.51
C GLY A 140 4.26 4.98 -3.57
N GLY A 141 4.78 5.09 -4.80
CA GLY A 141 4.50 4.15 -5.89
C GLY A 141 5.11 2.77 -5.64
N MET A 142 6.36 2.71 -5.18
CA MET A 142 6.99 1.45 -4.76
C MET A 142 6.19 0.78 -3.64
N TYR A 143 5.78 1.55 -2.64
CA TYR A 143 5.01 1.05 -1.52
C TYR A 143 3.61 0.57 -1.95
N ALA A 144 2.94 1.31 -2.83
CA ALA A 144 1.67 0.88 -3.41
C ALA A 144 1.78 -0.47 -4.14
N GLN A 145 2.86 -0.68 -4.92
CA GLN A 145 3.10 -1.97 -5.57
C GLN A 145 3.32 -3.10 -4.55
N SER A 146 4.09 -2.85 -3.48
CA SER A 146 4.28 -3.83 -2.40
C SER A 146 2.98 -4.15 -1.66
N VAL A 147 2.12 -3.15 -1.41
CA VAL A 147 0.78 -3.36 -0.83
C VAL A 147 -0.06 -4.25 -1.75
N LEU A 148 -0.13 -3.97 -3.06
CA LEU A 148 -0.89 -4.81 -4.01
C LEU A 148 -0.40 -6.26 -4.02
N ASN A 149 0.92 -6.47 -4.00
CA ASN A 149 1.50 -7.80 -3.91
C ASN A 149 1.13 -8.48 -2.59
N ALA A 150 1.28 -7.78 -1.46
CA ALA A 150 0.98 -8.34 -0.14
C ALA A 150 -0.51 -8.68 0.03
N LEU A 151 -1.42 -7.85 -0.51
CA LEU A 151 -2.85 -8.15 -0.57
C LEU A 151 -3.12 -9.43 -1.35
N TYR A 152 -2.53 -9.54 -2.55
CA TYR A 152 -2.67 -10.73 -3.39
C TYR A 152 -2.10 -11.99 -2.71
N TYR A 153 -0.96 -11.87 -2.03
CA TYR A 153 -0.37 -12.96 -1.22
C TYR A 153 -1.32 -13.42 -0.09
N LYS A 154 -2.11 -12.51 0.48
CA LYS A 154 -3.16 -12.81 1.47
C LYS A 154 -4.50 -13.24 0.86
N GLY A 155 -4.55 -13.46 -0.46
CA GLY A 155 -5.77 -13.89 -1.15
C GLY A 155 -6.78 -12.76 -1.40
N ILE A 156 -6.40 -11.49 -1.21
CA ILE A 156 -7.29 -10.34 -1.36
C ILE A 156 -7.14 -9.79 -2.79
N GLY A 157 -8.25 -9.80 -3.54
CA GLY A 157 -8.33 -9.13 -4.83
C GLY A 157 -8.28 -7.61 -4.67
N ALA A 158 -7.46 -6.93 -5.49
CA ALA A 158 -7.29 -5.49 -5.39
C ALA A 158 -7.12 -4.82 -6.76
N ILE A 159 -7.40 -3.51 -6.79
CA ILE A 159 -7.12 -2.64 -7.93
C ILE A 159 -6.52 -1.31 -7.45
N PRO A 160 -5.40 -0.87 -8.03
CA PRO A 160 -4.94 0.49 -7.82
C PRO A 160 -5.84 1.48 -8.57
N LEU A 161 -6.31 2.49 -7.85
CA LEU A 161 -7.03 3.63 -8.37
C LEU A 161 -6.18 4.89 -8.14
N SER A 162 -5.85 5.60 -9.23
CA SER A 162 -5.11 6.85 -9.09
C SER A 162 -6.01 7.94 -8.50
N ALA A 163 -5.48 8.67 -7.51
CA ALA A 163 -6.09 9.88 -6.97
C ALA A 163 -5.66 11.13 -7.77
N SER A 164 -5.64 11.04 -9.10
CA SER A 164 -5.38 12.16 -10.01
C SER A 164 -6.59 13.11 -10.08
N LEU A 165 -6.91 13.70 -8.93
CA LEU A 165 -8.06 14.57 -8.74
C LEU A 165 -7.83 15.93 -9.38
N ALA A 166 -8.86 16.50 -10.00
CA ALA A 166 -8.85 17.90 -10.39
C ALA A 166 -8.90 18.80 -9.14
N GLY A 167 -8.44 20.04 -9.24
CA GLY A 167 -8.43 20.98 -8.10
C GLY A 167 -9.82 21.28 -7.51
N SER A 168 -10.92 21.02 -8.23
CA SER A 168 -12.28 21.07 -7.69
C SER A 168 -12.63 19.86 -6.83
N GLN A 169 -12.08 18.68 -7.16
CA GLN A 169 -12.28 17.43 -6.44
C GLN A 169 -11.44 17.38 -5.15
N GLU A 170 -10.27 18.02 -5.11
CA GLU A 170 -9.43 18.10 -3.90
C GLU A 170 -10.05 18.93 -2.77
N LYS A 171 -11.03 19.78 -3.09
CA LYS A 171 -11.71 20.66 -2.11
C LYS A 171 -12.95 20.03 -1.48
N LYS A 172 -13.42 18.91 -2.02
CA LYS A 172 -14.55 18.13 -1.49
C LYS A 172 -14.05 17.22 -0.37
#